data_AF-A0A504JPK8-F1
#
_entry.id   AF-A0A504JPK8-F1
#
_cell.length_a   1.000
_cell.length_b   1.000
_cell.length_c   1.000
_cell.angle_alpha   90.00
_cell.angle_beta   90.00
_cell.angle_gamma   90.00
#
_symmetry.space_group_name_H-M   'P 1'
#
loop_
_entity.id
_entity.type
_entity.pdbx_description
1 polymer ?
#
loop_
_entity_poly.entity_id
_entity_poly.type
_entity_poly.pdbx_seq_one_letter_code
_entity_poly.pdbx_strand_id
1 'polypeptide(L)'
;MIFHKSILLVSFYDHLLGCKSRMKTFVIFICVYVLFYQLNYSQQYDFSFIEEGTSLKYISYNEKGDQLSFGIHKTVSVTKHKDSIVTKMQATQVSKEKKYKTNSPINYTIVYIQNETRIGPERFFLTSYDGGNMNVEINGNTINFPRNKKSKLNDGQIEVKIIDNTIVFATINYTIFNRKNLGKEKIKTPAGTFLCKKISYDIEESYFKGAIKTKSNSIEWYSDELILIKSEFYNNIGMLERSHELVSKQ
;
A
#
# COMPACT_ATOMS: atom_id res chain seq x y z
N MET A 1 -62.90 -7.16 58.12
CA MET A 1 -62.38 -6.13 57.18
C MET A 1 -60.87 -6.31 56.93
N ILE A 2 -60.42 -7.51 56.51
CA ILE A 2 -58.98 -7.82 56.30
C ILE A 2 -58.72 -8.53 54.96
N PHE A 3 -59.73 -9.13 54.31
CA PHE A 3 -59.56 -9.89 53.07
C PHE A 3 -59.40 -9.06 51.78
N HIS A 4 -59.59 -7.74 51.81
CA HIS A 4 -59.57 -6.91 50.59
C HIS A 4 -58.21 -6.23 50.30
N LYS A 5 -57.30 -6.15 51.28
CA LYS A 5 -55.99 -5.51 51.11
C LYS A 5 -54.93 -6.42 50.45
N SER A 6 -55.08 -7.73 50.56
CA SER A 6 -54.07 -8.69 50.08
C SER A 6 -54.10 -8.91 48.55
N ILE A 7 -55.28 -8.78 47.92
CA ILE A 7 -55.45 -9.00 46.47
C ILE A 7 -54.88 -7.84 45.63
N LEU A 8 -54.95 -6.61 46.16
CA LEU A 8 -54.40 -5.42 45.50
C LEU A 8 -52.86 -5.38 45.49
N LEU A 9 -52.20 -5.95 46.51
CA LEU A 9 -50.74 -6.01 46.60
C LEU A 9 -50.11 -7.03 45.63
N VAL A 10 -50.78 -8.16 45.39
CA VAL A 10 -50.32 -9.19 44.43
C VAL A 10 -50.45 -8.69 42.99
N SER A 11 -51.58 -8.04 42.65
CA SER A 11 -51.82 -7.44 41.32
C SER A 11 -50.79 -6.36 40.96
N PHE A 12 -50.37 -5.53 41.92
CA PHE A 12 -49.38 -4.49 41.69
C PHE A 12 -47.95 -5.05 41.51
N TYR A 13 -47.62 -6.14 42.22
CA TYR A 13 -46.31 -6.78 42.15
C TYR A 13 -46.11 -7.53 40.82
N ASP A 14 -47.14 -8.23 40.32
CA ASP A 14 -47.11 -8.90 39.01
C ASP A 14 -47.03 -7.89 37.85
N HIS A 15 -47.67 -6.73 37.98
CA HIS A 15 -47.58 -5.65 37.00
C HIS A 15 -46.17 -5.02 36.95
N LEU A 16 -45.49 -4.90 38.09
CA LEU A 16 -44.09 -4.41 38.18
C LEU A 16 -43.08 -5.44 37.65
N LEU A 17 -43.31 -6.74 37.89
CA LEU A 17 -42.48 -7.84 37.36
C LEU A 17 -42.60 -7.96 35.82
N GLY A 18 -43.82 -7.84 35.28
CA GLY A 18 -44.05 -7.79 33.83
C GLY A 18 -43.39 -6.58 33.15
N CYS A 19 -43.36 -5.43 33.83
CA CYS A 19 -42.69 -4.23 33.36
C CYS A 19 -41.15 -4.39 33.32
N LYS A 20 -40.54 -5.01 34.36
CA LYS A 20 -39.11 -5.35 34.37
C LYS A 20 -38.72 -6.34 33.27
N SER A 21 -39.56 -7.33 32.98
CA SER A 21 -39.33 -8.31 31.90
C SER A 21 -39.37 -7.63 30.52
N ARG A 22 -40.40 -6.81 30.25
CA ARG A 22 -40.53 -6.04 29.00
C ARG A 22 -39.38 -5.06 28.78
N MET A 23 -38.89 -4.43 29.85
CA MET A 23 -37.77 -3.49 29.78
C MET A 23 -36.44 -4.20 29.46
N LYS A 24 -36.20 -5.42 29.96
CA LYS A 24 -35.03 -6.23 29.61
C LYS A 24 -35.04 -6.64 28.13
N THR A 25 -36.20 -7.05 27.60
CA THR A 25 -36.33 -7.42 26.18
C THR A 25 -36.09 -6.21 25.27
N PHE A 26 -36.58 -5.03 25.65
CA PHE A 26 -36.35 -3.80 24.90
C PHE A 26 -34.87 -3.38 24.87
N VAL A 27 -34.16 -3.51 26.00
CA VAL A 27 -32.71 -3.26 26.08
C VAL A 27 -31.92 -4.24 25.20
N ILE A 28 -32.29 -5.52 25.18
CA ILE A 28 -31.64 -6.53 24.31
C ILE A 28 -31.84 -6.17 22.82
N PHE A 29 -33.04 -5.75 22.41
CA PHE A 29 -33.28 -5.32 21.03
C PHE A 29 -32.44 -4.10 20.64
N ILE A 30 -32.28 -3.13 21.54
CA ILE A 30 -31.40 -1.97 21.30
C ILE A 30 -29.93 -2.41 21.19
N CYS A 31 -29.46 -3.29 22.07
CA CYS A 31 -28.09 -3.81 21.99
C CYS A 31 -27.83 -4.58 20.69
N VAL A 32 -28.78 -5.41 20.24
CA VAL A 32 -28.69 -6.12 18.96
C VAL A 32 -28.69 -5.14 17.79
N TYR A 33 -29.56 -4.12 17.81
CA TYR A 33 -29.61 -3.07 16.79
C TYR A 33 -28.27 -2.31 16.71
N VAL A 34 -27.72 -1.89 17.85
CA VAL A 34 -26.40 -1.23 17.93
C VAL A 34 -25.27 -2.14 17.42
N LEU A 35 -25.31 -3.44 17.71
CA LEU A 35 -24.35 -4.42 17.17
C LEU A 35 -24.47 -4.57 15.65
N PHE A 36 -25.67 -4.49 15.08
CA PHE A 36 -25.89 -4.48 13.63
C PHE A 36 -25.39 -3.18 12.96
N TYR A 37 -25.41 -2.03 13.64
CA TYR A 37 -24.80 -0.80 13.11
C TYR A 37 -23.28 -0.88 13.03
N GLN A 38 -22.62 -1.58 13.97
CA GLN A 38 -21.16 -1.76 13.93
C GLN A 38 -20.68 -2.62 12.75
N LEU A 39 -21.56 -3.43 12.15
CA LEU A 39 -21.22 -4.26 10.98
C LEU A 39 -21.16 -3.47 9.66
N ASN A 40 -21.60 -2.20 9.64
CA ASN A 40 -21.62 -1.36 8.45
C ASN A 40 -20.49 -0.33 8.38
N TYR A 41 -19.48 -0.41 9.26
CA TYR A 41 -18.20 0.27 9.00
C TYR A 41 -17.47 -0.45 7.87
N SER A 42 -17.92 -0.23 6.63
CA SER A 42 -17.04 -0.42 5.48
C SER A 42 -15.83 0.48 5.72
N GLN A 43 -14.61 -0.06 5.60
CA GLN A 43 -13.40 0.74 5.76
C GLN A 43 -13.43 1.85 4.70
N GLN A 44 -13.79 3.06 5.14
CA GLN A 44 -13.76 4.25 4.31
C GLN A 44 -12.30 4.52 4.00
N TYR A 45 -11.89 4.20 2.78
CA TYR A 45 -10.58 4.55 2.29
C TYR A 45 -10.47 6.07 2.28
N ASP A 46 -9.47 6.62 2.97
CA ASP A 46 -9.04 7.99 2.76
C ASP A 46 -8.28 8.03 1.43
N PHE A 47 -8.97 8.41 0.35
CA PHE A 47 -8.37 8.47 -0.98
C PHE A 47 -7.60 9.76 -1.25
N SER A 48 -7.39 10.60 -0.24
CA SER A 48 -6.77 11.91 -0.44
C SER A 48 -5.38 11.84 -1.08
N PHE A 49 -4.67 10.71 -0.98
CA PHE A 49 -3.35 10.51 -1.62
C PHE A 49 -3.40 10.03 -3.07
N ILE A 50 -4.59 9.67 -3.57
CA ILE A 50 -4.76 9.11 -4.91
C ILE A 50 -5.89 9.79 -5.67
N GLU A 51 -6.23 11.03 -5.33
CA GLU A 51 -7.16 11.82 -6.14
C GLU A 51 -6.50 12.21 -7.46
N GLU A 52 -7.30 12.33 -8.52
CA GLU A 52 -6.80 12.76 -9.83
C GLU A 52 -6.10 14.12 -9.72
N GLY A 53 -4.91 14.22 -10.30
CA GLY A 53 -4.05 15.41 -10.19
C GLY A 53 -3.05 15.38 -9.03
N THR A 54 -3.26 14.54 -8.01
CA THR A 54 -2.33 14.42 -6.86
C THR A 54 -0.93 14.08 -7.34
N SER A 55 0.07 14.79 -6.82
CA SER A 55 1.47 14.61 -7.15
C SER A 55 2.28 14.29 -5.90
N LEU A 56 2.92 13.13 -5.91
CA LEU A 56 3.80 12.65 -4.84
C LEU A 56 5.25 12.84 -5.27
N LYS A 57 6.00 13.62 -4.50
CA LYS A 57 7.42 13.87 -4.75
C LYS A 57 8.27 12.99 -3.85
N TYR A 58 9.23 12.32 -4.45
CA TYR A 58 10.19 11.46 -3.77
C TYR A 58 11.62 11.93 -4.00
N ILE A 59 12.48 11.65 -3.02
CA ILE A 59 13.92 11.83 -3.14
C ILE A 59 14.60 10.51 -2.80
N SER A 60 15.58 10.12 -3.62
CA SER A 60 16.48 9.01 -3.32
C SER A 60 17.81 9.54 -2.79
N TYR A 61 18.37 8.86 -1.81
CA TYR A 61 19.67 9.17 -1.20
C TYR A 61 20.60 7.96 -1.24
N ASN A 62 21.91 8.20 -1.28
CA ASN A 62 22.92 7.16 -1.09
C ASN A 62 23.07 6.79 0.40
N GLU A 63 23.94 5.83 0.69
CA GLU A 63 24.30 5.40 2.05
C GLU A 63 24.82 6.55 2.95
N LYS A 64 25.38 7.61 2.36
CA LYS A 64 25.93 8.79 3.06
C LYS A 64 24.88 9.88 3.31
N GLY A 65 23.67 9.71 2.78
CA GLY A 65 22.60 10.71 2.84
C GLY A 65 22.66 11.77 1.74
N ASP A 66 23.56 11.65 0.75
CA ASP A 66 23.56 12.54 -0.40
C ASP A 66 22.41 12.20 -1.33
N GLN A 67 21.66 13.22 -1.76
CA GLN A 67 20.62 13.05 -2.76
C GLN A 67 21.21 12.49 -4.07
N LEU A 68 20.64 11.40 -4.56
CA LEU A 68 20.95 10.76 -5.84
C LEU A 68 20.00 11.18 -6.95
N SER A 69 18.69 11.18 -6.68
CA SER A 69 17.66 11.49 -7.66
C SER A 69 16.42 12.06 -7.00
N PHE A 70 15.54 12.65 -7.80
CA PHE A 70 14.19 12.96 -7.38
C PHE A 70 13.19 12.41 -8.39
N GLY A 71 12.00 12.04 -7.90
CA GLY A 71 10.92 11.53 -8.73
C GLY A 71 9.58 12.17 -8.40
N ILE A 72 8.71 12.27 -9.40
CA ILE A 72 7.33 12.74 -9.24
C ILE A 72 6.40 11.66 -9.76
N HIS A 73 5.49 11.20 -8.91
CA HIS A 73 4.44 10.24 -9.24
C HIS A 73 3.11 10.99 -9.22
N LYS A 74 2.51 11.20 -10.39
CA LYS A 74 1.24 11.89 -10.56
C LYS A 74 0.10 10.90 -10.75
N THR A 75 -0.99 11.07 -10.03
CA THR A 75 -2.24 10.37 -10.30
C THR A 75 -2.91 10.96 -11.53
N VAL A 76 -2.99 10.17 -12.60
CA VAL A 76 -3.55 10.61 -13.89
C VAL A 76 -5.05 10.33 -13.97
N SER A 77 -5.53 9.25 -13.36
CA SER A 77 -6.95 8.94 -13.36
C SER A 77 -7.32 8.02 -12.21
N VAL A 78 -8.54 8.18 -11.71
CA VAL A 78 -9.16 7.28 -10.72
C VAL A 78 -10.48 6.77 -11.28
N THR A 79 -10.57 5.46 -11.51
CA THR A 79 -11.80 4.84 -12.02
C THR A 79 -12.40 3.94 -10.94
N LYS A 80 -13.64 4.26 -10.55
CA LYS A 80 -14.40 3.45 -9.58
C LYS A 80 -15.29 2.47 -10.34
N HIS A 81 -15.14 1.19 -10.03
CA HIS A 81 -16.03 0.13 -10.45
C HIS A 81 -16.83 -0.37 -9.25
N LYS A 82 -17.78 -1.28 -9.48
CA LYS A 82 -18.62 -1.85 -8.43
C LYS A 82 -17.81 -2.47 -7.28
N ASP A 83 -16.74 -3.20 -7.62
CA ASP A 83 -15.96 -3.99 -6.66
C ASP A 83 -14.47 -3.60 -6.60
N SER A 84 -14.07 -2.60 -7.37
CA SER A 84 -12.67 -2.19 -7.45
C SER A 84 -12.49 -0.71 -7.74
N ILE A 85 -11.32 -0.19 -7.37
CA ILE A 85 -10.86 1.15 -7.75
C ILE A 85 -9.53 0.98 -8.48
N VAL A 86 -9.44 1.55 -9.67
CA VAL A 86 -8.25 1.51 -10.51
C VAL A 86 -7.66 2.91 -10.58
N THR A 87 -6.43 3.04 -10.09
CA THR A 87 -5.66 4.28 -10.14
C THR A 87 -4.54 4.12 -11.15
N LYS A 88 -4.46 5.05 -12.11
CA LYS A 88 -3.32 5.15 -13.04
C LYS A 88 -2.37 6.22 -12.55
N MET A 89 -1.11 5.83 -12.39
CA MET A 89 -0.03 6.69 -11.94
C MET A 89 0.96 6.88 -13.09
N GLN A 90 1.53 8.07 -13.17
CA GLN A 90 2.59 8.41 -14.10
C GLN A 90 3.80 8.92 -13.32
N ALA A 91 4.93 8.23 -13.45
CA ALA A 91 6.17 8.55 -12.76
C ALA A 91 7.21 9.15 -13.70
N THR A 92 7.91 10.17 -13.21
CA THR A 92 9.11 10.74 -13.83
C THR A 92 10.23 10.74 -12.82
N GLN A 93 11.48 10.56 -13.28
CA GLN A 93 12.65 10.54 -12.43
C GLN A 93 13.79 11.33 -13.06
N VAL A 94 14.57 12.00 -12.22
CA VAL A 94 15.67 12.87 -12.63
C VAL A 94 16.86 12.62 -11.71
N SER A 95 17.99 12.22 -12.30
CA SER A 95 19.25 12.08 -11.60
C SER A 95 19.83 13.45 -11.21
N LYS A 96 20.39 13.57 -10.00
CA LYS A 96 21.08 14.79 -9.54
C LYS A 96 22.35 15.06 -10.34
N GLU A 97 23.01 14.04 -10.87
CA GLU A 97 24.24 14.19 -11.68
C GLU A 97 23.99 14.81 -13.06
N LYS A 98 22.76 15.30 -13.34
CA LYS A 98 22.37 16.12 -14.50
C LYS A 98 22.65 15.55 -15.88
N LYS A 99 23.08 14.30 -16.01
CA LYS A 99 23.35 13.72 -17.33
C LYS A 99 22.10 13.21 -18.04
N TYR A 100 21.03 12.89 -17.31
CA TYR A 100 19.88 12.19 -17.87
C TYR A 100 18.56 12.60 -17.21
N LYS A 101 17.53 12.82 -18.04
CA LYS A 101 16.12 13.00 -17.66
C LYS A 101 15.40 11.86 -18.36
N THR A 102 14.66 11.02 -17.66
CA THR A 102 13.86 9.99 -18.34
C THR A 102 12.95 10.67 -19.36
N ASN A 103 13.21 10.45 -20.66
CA ASN A 103 12.49 11.15 -21.73
C ASN A 103 11.03 10.72 -21.82
N SER A 104 10.70 9.55 -21.28
CA SER A 104 9.35 9.00 -21.25
C SER A 104 8.93 8.70 -19.81
N PRO A 105 7.78 9.21 -19.36
CA PRO A 105 7.26 8.84 -18.05
C PRO A 105 6.87 7.36 -18.02
N ILE A 106 7.07 6.72 -16.87
CA ILE A 106 6.69 5.33 -16.64
C ILE A 106 5.28 5.32 -16.04
N ASN A 107 4.34 4.68 -16.72
CA ASN A 107 2.98 4.52 -16.23
C ASN A 107 2.87 3.20 -15.45
N TYR A 108 2.12 3.22 -14.35
CA TYR A 108 1.82 2.01 -13.58
C TYR A 108 0.43 2.10 -12.97
N THR A 109 -0.12 0.95 -12.58
CA THR A 109 -1.47 0.88 -12.02
C THR A 109 -1.46 0.43 -10.57
N ILE A 110 -2.40 0.95 -9.80
CA ILE A 110 -2.75 0.44 -8.47
C ILE A 110 -4.22 0.06 -8.52
N VAL A 111 -4.53 -1.18 -8.15
CA VAL A 111 -5.90 -1.71 -8.15
C VAL A 111 -6.27 -2.10 -6.74
N TYR A 112 -7.28 -1.44 -6.18
CA TYR A 112 -7.86 -1.76 -4.87
C TYR A 112 -9.07 -2.65 -5.08
N ILE A 113 -9.07 -3.86 -4.50
CA ILE A 113 -10.16 -4.83 -4.62
C ILE A 113 -10.43 -5.44 -3.25
N GLN A 114 -11.56 -5.09 -2.63
CA GLN A 114 -12.05 -5.61 -1.33
C GLN A 114 -10.97 -5.90 -0.26
N ASN A 115 -10.33 -7.08 -0.31
CA ASN A 115 -9.37 -7.59 0.67
C ASN A 115 -7.89 -7.54 0.23
N GLU A 116 -7.60 -6.99 -0.94
CA GLU A 116 -6.27 -6.96 -1.53
C GLU A 116 -6.09 -5.73 -2.41
N THR A 117 -4.87 -5.20 -2.41
CA THR A 117 -4.44 -4.22 -3.41
C THR A 117 -3.36 -4.83 -4.27
N ARG A 118 -3.35 -4.50 -5.56
CA ARG A 118 -2.36 -4.97 -6.52
C ARG A 118 -1.65 -3.78 -7.14
N ILE A 119 -0.34 -3.86 -7.23
CA ILE A 119 0.51 -2.82 -7.82
C ILE A 119 1.17 -3.39 -9.07
N GLY A 120 1.17 -2.61 -10.15
CA GLY A 120 1.87 -2.93 -11.40
C GLY A 120 3.39 -3.11 -11.19
N PRO A 121 4.02 -4.00 -11.97
CA PRO A 121 5.45 -4.32 -11.82
C PRO A 121 6.36 -3.10 -12.03
N GLU A 122 5.94 -2.12 -12.83
CA GLU A 122 6.72 -0.94 -13.18
C GLU A 122 7.07 -0.09 -11.95
N ARG A 123 6.20 -0.10 -10.93
CA ARG A 123 6.45 0.59 -9.65
C ARG A 123 7.74 0.13 -8.99
N PHE A 124 8.04 -1.17 -9.04
CA PHE A 124 9.18 -1.75 -8.33
C PHE A 124 10.51 -1.50 -9.03
N PHE A 125 10.48 -1.29 -10.35
CA PHE A 125 11.66 -0.84 -11.09
C PHE A 125 12.04 0.60 -10.73
N LEU A 126 11.07 1.49 -10.53
CA LEU A 126 11.30 2.92 -10.26
C LEU A 126 12.13 3.21 -9.00
N THR A 127 12.05 2.37 -7.96
CA THR A 127 12.87 2.56 -6.73
C THR A 127 14.31 2.14 -6.89
N SER A 128 14.59 1.27 -7.85
CA SER A 128 15.94 0.79 -8.15
C SER A 128 16.59 1.60 -9.29
N TYR A 129 15.78 2.31 -10.07
CA TYR A 129 16.23 3.12 -11.21
C TYR A 129 16.70 4.52 -10.78
N ASP A 130 17.74 5.02 -11.43
CA ASP A 130 18.39 6.30 -11.13
C ASP A 130 18.11 7.40 -12.16
N GLY A 131 17.38 7.12 -13.25
CA GLY A 131 16.86 8.14 -14.18
C GLY A 131 17.67 8.36 -15.47
N GLY A 132 18.16 7.29 -16.10
CA GLY A 132 18.81 7.32 -17.43
C GLY A 132 17.91 7.72 -18.62
N ASN A 133 18.52 8.06 -19.76
CA ASN A 133 17.86 8.44 -21.03
C ASN A 133 17.53 7.24 -21.93
N MET A 134 17.17 6.08 -21.38
CA MET A 134 16.86 4.91 -22.19
C MET A 134 15.36 4.63 -22.16
N ASN A 135 14.80 4.21 -23.29
CA ASN A 135 13.43 3.72 -23.31
C ASN A 135 13.39 2.38 -22.57
N VAL A 136 12.40 2.19 -21.72
CA VAL A 136 12.24 0.94 -20.98
C VAL A 136 10.88 0.34 -21.30
N GLU A 137 10.88 -0.94 -21.65
CA GLU A 137 9.68 -1.78 -21.69
C GLU A 137 9.72 -2.68 -20.45
N ILE A 138 8.64 -2.65 -19.67
CA ILE A 138 8.55 -3.40 -18.42
C ILE A 138 7.37 -4.35 -18.54
N ASN A 139 7.64 -5.65 -18.40
CA ASN A 139 6.63 -6.69 -18.37
C ASN A 139 6.71 -7.45 -17.05
N GLY A 140 5.60 -7.95 -16.54
CA GLY A 140 5.61 -8.72 -15.31
C GLY A 140 4.23 -8.93 -14.72
N ASN A 141 4.17 -9.68 -13.62
CA ASN A 141 2.93 -9.83 -12.87
C ASN A 141 2.73 -8.69 -11.87
N THR A 142 1.46 -8.43 -11.54
CA THR A 142 1.14 -7.52 -10.44
C THR A 142 1.54 -8.13 -9.09
N ILE A 143 1.93 -7.27 -8.16
CA ILE A 143 2.34 -7.64 -6.82
C ILE A 143 1.23 -7.30 -5.84
N ASN A 144 0.84 -8.27 -5.02
CA ASN A 144 -0.29 -8.18 -4.12
C ASN A 144 0.08 -7.65 -2.73
N PHE A 145 -0.86 -6.97 -2.11
CA PHE A 145 -0.79 -6.46 -0.75
C PHE A 145 -2.11 -6.81 -0.06
N PRO A 146 -2.21 -8.02 0.52
CA PRO A 146 -3.40 -8.43 1.23
C PRO A 146 -3.60 -7.59 2.48
N ARG A 147 -4.87 -7.28 2.77
CA ARG A 147 -5.29 -6.51 3.95
C ARG A 147 -5.29 -7.37 5.21
N ASN A 148 -5.63 -8.65 5.09
CA ASN A 148 -5.56 -9.57 6.20
C ASN A 148 -4.10 -10.04 6.41
N LYS A 149 -3.73 -10.40 7.66
CA LYS A 149 -2.37 -10.86 7.99
C LYS A 149 -2.07 -12.30 7.55
N LYS A 150 -3.09 -13.08 7.21
CA LYS A 150 -2.97 -14.53 6.95
C LYS A 150 -2.76 -14.86 5.47
N SER A 151 -3.13 -13.98 4.57
CA SER A 151 -2.98 -14.19 3.13
C SER A 151 -1.52 -14.11 2.70
N LYS A 152 -1.15 -14.99 1.78
CA LYS A 152 0.20 -15.08 1.22
C LYS A 152 0.49 -13.85 0.35
N LEU A 153 1.70 -13.32 0.50
CA LEU A 153 2.27 -12.34 -0.42
C LEU A 153 2.81 -13.10 -1.64
N ASN A 154 2.38 -12.75 -2.84
CA ASN A 154 2.86 -13.36 -4.07
C ASN A 154 4.27 -12.86 -4.40
N ASP A 155 5.02 -13.69 -5.10
CA ASP A 155 6.29 -13.29 -5.68
C ASP A 155 6.05 -12.41 -6.91
N GLY A 156 7.01 -11.55 -7.22
CA GLY A 156 7.04 -10.72 -8.42
C GLY A 156 8.06 -11.24 -9.42
N GLN A 157 7.70 -11.29 -10.69
CA GLN A 157 8.57 -11.55 -11.82
C GLN A 157 8.44 -10.35 -12.76
N ILE A 158 9.55 -9.66 -13.00
CA ILE A 158 9.59 -8.43 -13.78
C ILE A 158 10.73 -8.54 -14.78
N GLU A 159 10.41 -8.43 -16.06
CA GLU A 159 11.37 -8.29 -17.14
C GLU A 159 11.43 -6.83 -17.55
N VAL A 160 12.64 -6.26 -17.56
CA VAL A 160 12.90 -4.91 -18.04
C VAL A 160 13.79 -5.00 -19.27
N LYS A 161 13.28 -4.52 -20.41
CA LYS A 161 14.06 -4.33 -21.62
C LYS A 161 14.46 -2.89 -21.73
N ILE A 162 15.77 -2.65 -21.81
CA ILE A 162 16.36 -1.36 -22.09
C ILE A 162 16.50 -1.26 -23.61
N ILE A 163 15.82 -0.29 -24.20
CA ILE A 163 15.70 -0.08 -25.64
C ILE A 163 16.42 1.21 -26.02
N ASP A 164 17.32 1.10 -26.99
CA ASP A 164 17.93 2.24 -27.67
C ASP A 164 17.45 2.24 -29.13
N ASN A 165 16.71 3.29 -29.50
CA ASN A 165 15.92 3.37 -30.73
C ASN A 165 14.97 2.17 -30.91
N THR A 166 15.37 1.18 -31.70
CA THR A 166 14.60 -0.04 -32.00
C THR A 166 15.29 -1.33 -31.54
N ILE A 167 16.48 -1.22 -30.95
CA ILE A 167 17.30 -2.37 -30.54
C ILE A 167 17.18 -2.56 -29.03
N VAL A 168 16.91 -3.80 -28.61
CA VAL A 168 16.99 -4.18 -27.20
C VAL A 168 18.46 -4.28 -26.82
N PHE A 169 18.95 -3.29 -26.08
CA PHE A 169 20.32 -3.20 -25.62
C PHE A 169 20.59 -4.17 -24.46
N ALA A 170 19.65 -4.27 -23.53
CA ALA A 170 19.76 -5.16 -22.38
C ALA A 170 18.39 -5.68 -21.94
N THR A 171 18.39 -6.88 -21.36
CA THR A 171 17.24 -7.47 -20.68
C THR A 171 17.66 -7.81 -19.27
N ILE A 172 16.92 -7.29 -18.29
CA ILE A 172 17.14 -7.49 -16.87
C ILE A 172 15.91 -8.19 -16.30
N ASN A 173 16.10 -9.30 -15.61
CA ASN A 173 15.01 -10.00 -14.93
C ASN A 173 15.13 -9.76 -13.42
N TYR A 174 14.07 -9.26 -12.81
CA TYR A 174 13.93 -9.10 -11.36
C TYR A 174 12.95 -10.13 -10.84
N THR A 175 13.37 -10.86 -9.81
CA THR A 175 12.49 -11.73 -9.02
C THR A 175 12.39 -11.15 -7.62
N ILE A 176 11.17 -10.78 -7.22
CA ILE A 176 10.84 -10.34 -5.86
C ILE A 176 10.24 -11.53 -5.12
N PHE A 177 10.87 -11.97 -4.04
CA PHE A 177 10.44 -13.18 -3.32
C PHE A 177 10.67 -13.04 -1.82
N ASN A 178 10.27 -14.06 -1.05
CA ASN A 178 10.39 -14.08 0.41
C ASN A 178 9.77 -12.85 1.10
N ARG A 179 8.68 -12.33 0.53
CA ARG A 179 8.00 -11.14 1.03
C ARG A 179 7.39 -11.42 2.41
N LYS A 180 7.68 -10.57 3.39
CA LYS A 180 7.21 -10.70 4.77
C LYS A 180 6.61 -9.39 5.26
N ASN A 181 5.46 -9.49 5.90
CA ASN A 181 4.86 -8.39 6.65
C ASN A 181 5.46 -8.36 8.06
N LEU A 182 6.23 -7.31 8.36
CA LEU A 182 6.94 -7.15 9.62
C LEU A 182 6.14 -6.39 10.69
N GLY A 183 4.91 -5.95 10.37
CA GLY A 183 4.03 -5.23 11.29
C GLY A 183 3.77 -3.79 10.86
N LYS A 184 3.34 -2.96 11.82
CA LYS A 184 3.10 -1.54 11.61
C LYS A 184 3.99 -0.69 12.51
N GLU A 185 4.53 0.41 11.98
CA GLU A 185 5.30 1.40 12.75
C GLU A 185 5.09 2.82 12.21
N LYS A 186 5.39 3.84 13.01
CA LYS A 186 5.31 5.23 12.57
C LYS A 186 6.58 5.63 11.84
N ILE A 187 6.44 6.14 10.61
CA ILE A 187 7.55 6.67 9.81
C ILE A 187 7.38 8.16 9.65
N LYS A 188 8.45 8.91 9.94
CA LYS A 188 8.52 10.35 9.73
C LYS A 188 9.36 10.63 8.49
N THR A 189 8.83 11.45 7.59
CA THR A 189 9.50 11.99 6.41
C THR A 189 9.26 13.50 6.33
N PRO A 190 9.87 14.24 5.40
CA PRO A 190 9.54 15.65 5.20
C PRO A 190 8.06 15.90 4.85
N ALA A 191 7.37 14.91 4.26
CA ALA A 191 5.94 15.00 3.95
C ALA A 191 5.01 14.83 5.16
N GLY A 192 5.53 14.39 6.31
CA GLY A 192 4.72 14.18 7.51
C GLY A 192 5.10 12.94 8.32
N THR A 193 4.19 12.49 9.19
CA THR A 193 4.34 11.24 9.96
C THR A 193 3.18 10.32 9.63
N PHE A 194 3.50 9.09 9.27
CA PHE A 194 2.56 8.10 8.74
C PHE A 194 2.61 6.83 9.58
N LEU A 195 1.46 6.21 9.86
CA LEU A 195 1.43 4.84 10.36
C LEU A 195 1.57 3.91 9.16
N CYS A 196 2.68 3.18 9.07
CA CYS A 196 3.04 2.39 7.91
C CYS A 196 3.06 0.90 8.20
N LYS A 197 2.63 0.09 7.24
CA LYS A 197 2.92 -1.34 7.17
C LYS A 197 4.33 -1.55 6.62
N LYS A 198 5.16 -2.27 7.36
CA LYS A 198 6.55 -2.59 6.98
C LYS A 198 6.59 -3.94 6.26
N ILE A 199 7.12 -3.94 5.05
CA ILE A 199 7.28 -5.14 4.22
C ILE A 199 8.75 -5.31 3.89
N SER A 200 9.32 -6.50 4.11
CA SER A 200 10.65 -6.86 3.62
C SER A 200 10.54 -7.89 2.52
N TYR A 201 11.50 -7.89 1.58
CA TYR A 201 11.58 -8.91 0.54
C TYR A 201 12.98 -9.00 -0.06
N ASP A 202 13.26 -10.16 -0.63
CA ASP A 202 14.50 -10.41 -1.35
C ASP A 202 14.28 -10.10 -2.83
N ILE A 203 15.34 -9.62 -3.47
CA ILE A 203 15.38 -9.34 -4.91
C ILE A 203 16.53 -10.16 -5.49
N GLU A 204 16.24 -10.95 -6.52
CA GLU A 204 17.26 -11.56 -7.38
C GLU A 204 17.18 -10.87 -8.75
N GLU A 205 18.29 -10.28 -9.19
CA GLU A 205 18.40 -9.64 -10.49
C GLU A 205 19.31 -10.49 -11.37
N SER A 206 18.93 -10.62 -12.64
CA SER A 206 19.62 -11.47 -13.60
C SER A 206 19.87 -10.69 -14.88
N TYR A 207 21.14 -10.63 -15.28
CA TYR A 207 21.64 -9.87 -16.43
C TYR A 207 22.24 -10.81 -17.47
N PHE A 208 22.40 -10.31 -18.70
CA PHE A 208 23.06 -11.03 -19.81
C PHE A 208 22.50 -12.45 -19.98
N LYS A 209 21.16 -12.58 -20.00
CA LYS A 209 20.44 -13.87 -20.10
C LYS A 209 20.78 -14.87 -18.98
N GLY A 210 21.07 -14.38 -17.77
CA GLY A 210 21.33 -15.22 -16.60
C GLY A 210 22.79 -15.52 -16.31
N ALA A 211 23.72 -14.97 -17.09
CA ALA A 211 25.15 -15.14 -16.84
C ALA A 211 25.61 -14.47 -15.53
N ILE A 212 24.97 -13.35 -15.17
CA ILE A 212 25.25 -12.63 -13.92
C ILE A 212 23.98 -12.58 -13.09
N LYS A 213 24.09 -12.98 -11.83
CA LYS A 213 23.02 -12.88 -10.84
C LYS A 213 23.48 -12.08 -9.63
N THR A 214 22.68 -11.13 -9.21
CA THR A 214 22.86 -10.38 -7.97
C THR A 214 21.69 -10.67 -7.04
N LYS A 215 21.96 -10.58 -5.74
CA LYS A 215 20.94 -10.68 -4.70
C LYS A 215 21.00 -9.44 -3.82
N SER A 216 19.85 -8.93 -3.48
CA SER A 216 19.69 -7.77 -2.60
C SER A 216 18.43 -7.96 -1.76
N ASN A 217 18.28 -7.09 -0.77
CA ASN A 217 17.10 -7.05 0.08
C ASN A 217 16.51 -5.65 0.07
N SER A 218 15.19 -5.56 0.19
CA SER A 218 14.49 -4.29 0.29
C SER A 218 13.52 -4.31 1.47
N ILE A 219 13.41 -3.16 2.13
CA ILE A 219 12.39 -2.88 3.13
C ILE A 219 11.60 -1.68 2.66
N GLU A 220 10.27 -1.83 2.59
CA GLU A 220 9.36 -0.79 2.17
C GLU A 220 8.31 -0.51 3.25
N TRP A 221 7.96 0.75 3.40
CA TRP A 221 6.95 1.25 4.32
C TRP A 221 5.81 1.85 3.52
N TYR A 222 4.65 1.23 3.64
CA TYR A 222 3.45 1.64 2.95
C TYR A 222 2.46 2.27 3.92
N SER A 223 1.83 3.38 3.56
CA SER A 223 0.67 3.88 4.32
C SER A 223 -0.50 2.89 4.27
N ASP A 224 -1.57 3.14 5.02
CA ASP A 224 -2.77 2.30 4.97
C ASP A 224 -3.45 2.32 3.58
N GLU A 225 -3.23 3.38 2.79
CA GLU A 225 -3.63 3.55 1.40
C GLU A 225 -2.64 2.92 0.40
N LEU A 226 -1.58 2.26 0.89
CA LEU A 226 -0.53 1.64 0.09
C LEU A 226 0.23 2.60 -0.82
N ILE A 227 0.33 3.86 -0.40
CA ILE A 227 1.35 4.77 -0.89
C ILE A 227 2.68 4.36 -0.28
N LEU A 228 3.71 4.28 -1.11
CA LEU A 228 5.07 4.12 -0.62
C LEU A 228 5.46 5.39 0.17
N ILE A 229 5.78 5.25 1.44
CA ILE A 229 6.25 6.36 2.28
C ILE A 229 7.77 6.39 2.32
N LYS A 230 8.38 5.22 2.44
CA LYS A 230 9.82 5.03 2.47
C LYS A 230 10.19 3.67 1.90
N SER A 231 11.37 3.57 1.31
CA SER A 231 12.02 2.31 0.96
C SER A 231 13.52 2.39 1.25
N GLU A 232 14.10 1.24 1.59
CA GLU A 232 15.53 1.06 1.82
C GLU A 232 15.98 -0.18 1.04
N PHE A 233 17.07 -0.05 0.30
CA PHE A 233 17.66 -1.11 -0.49
C PHE A 233 19.04 -1.46 0.07
N TYR A 234 19.24 -2.76 0.28
CA TYR A 234 20.41 -3.34 0.90
C TYR A 234 21.08 -4.32 -0.07
N ASN A 235 22.40 -4.29 -0.13
CA ASN A 235 23.14 -5.25 -0.96
C ASN A 235 23.23 -6.65 -0.34
N ASN A 236 23.90 -7.54 -1.06
CA ASN A 236 24.09 -8.95 -0.66
C ASN A 236 24.81 -9.14 0.68
N ILE A 237 25.57 -8.14 1.16
CA ILE A 237 26.24 -8.17 2.47
C ILE A 237 25.44 -7.44 3.56
N GLY A 238 24.24 -6.95 3.25
CA GLY A 238 23.34 -6.32 4.21
C GLY A 238 23.66 -4.84 4.50
N MET A 239 24.49 -4.20 3.69
CA MET A 239 24.75 -2.76 3.80
C MET A 239 23.69 -1.97 3.05
N LEU A 240 23.20 -0.89 3.67
CA LEU A 240 22.28 0.06 3.04
C LEU A 240 23.00 0.76 1.88
N GLU A 241 22.47 0.65 0.67
CA GLU A 241 23.03 1.35 -0.49
C GLU A 241 22.21 2.59 -0.86
N ARG A 242 20.88 2.48 -0.71
CA ARG A 242 19.95 3.51 -1.15
C ARG A 242 18.76 3.59 -0.21
N SER A 243 18.33 4.80 0.07
CA SER A 243 17.00 5.07 0.63
C SER A 243 16.19 5.93 -0.33
N HIS A 244 14.88 5.84 -0.26
CA HIS A 244 13.95 6.62 -1.07
C HIS A 244 12.71 6.94 -0.24
N GLU A 245 12.35 8.21 -0.13
CA GLU A 245 11.29 8.67 0.77
C GLU A 245 10.40 9.74 0.16
N LEU A 246 9.15 9.76 0.61
CA LEU A 246 8.15 10.76 0.25
C LEU A 246 8.49 12.09 0.94
N VAL A 247 8.73 13.13 0.16
CA VAL A 247 9.11 14.46 0.68
C VAL A 247 8.01 15.49 0.57
N SER A 248 7.07 15.33 -0.36
CA SER A 248 5.89 16.20 -0.43
C SER A 248 4.73 15.54 -1.18
N LYS A 249 3.52 16.00 -0.86
CA LYS A 249 2.27 15.76 -1.58
C LYS A 249 1.72 17.12 -2.03
N GLN A 250 1.30 17.23 -3.28
CA GLN A 250 0.67 18.41 -3.87
C GLN A 250 -0.60 18.02 -4.60
#